data_AF-A0A7K4PM30-F1
#
_entry.id   AF-A0A7K4PM30-F1
#
_cell.length_a   1.000
_cell.length_b   1.000
_cell.length_c   1.000
_cell.angle_alpha   90.00
_cell.angle_beta   90.00
_cell.angle_gamma   90.00
#
_symmetry.space_group_name_H-M   'P 1'
#
loop_
_entity.id
_entity.type
_entity.pdbx_description
1 polymer ?
#
loop_
_entity_poly.entity_id
_entity_poly.type
_entity_poly.pdbx_seq_one_letter_code
_entity_poly.pdbx_strand_id
1 'polypeptide(L)'
;LMNQGALDAPFTCLPSATNMGLCFKFAPEEGIIAAGGSQSVQISFSATELGSFEEEFQFSVAGSPVPAMLTIKGSVTAPSLHLDLAELDFRDISFGYPYTQHCCLTNSSPVPLTFQLRMSDDDTQPAVDSVYQICRDTDPVWRKGIHFYVEPREFTMNPSQGIILPQGHQDIEV
;
A
#
# COMPACT_ATOMS: atom_id res chain seq x y z
N LEU A 1 -26.14 7.05 -17.95
CA LEU A 1 -27.45 6.64 -18.50
C LEU A 1 -27.85 7.61 -19.61
N MET A 2 -28.47 7.12 -20.69
CA MET A 2 -28.94 7.97 -21.79
C MET A 2 -30.40 7.62 -22.10
N ASN A 3 -31.27 8.64 -22.13
CA ASN A 3 -32.68 8.46 -22.47
C ASN A 3 -32.86 8.65 -23.97
N GLN A 4 -33.14 7.55 -24.68
CA GLN A 4 -33.44 7.56 -26.13
C GLN A 4 -34.94 7.67 -26.42
N GLY A 5 -35.78 7.75 -25.38
CA GLY A 5 -37.21 7.94 -25.50
C GLY A 5 -37.60 9.38 -25.80
N ALA A 6 -38.84 9.55 -26.24
CA ALA A 6 -39.44 10.86 -26.52
C ALA A 6 -40.08 11.52 -25.28
N LEU A 7 -40.05 10.85 -24.12
CA LEU A 7 -40.60 11.32 -22.86
C LEU A 7 -39.52 11.31 -21.78
N ASP A 8 -39.72 12.12 -20.75
CA ASP A 8 -38.87 12.12 -19.57
C ASP A 8 -38.90 10.76 -18.88
N ALA A 9 -37.73 10.29 -18.47
CA ALA A 9 -37.52 8.96 -17.91
C ALA A 9 -37.03 9.06 -16.47
N PRO A 10 -37.94 8.97 -15.48
CA PRO A 10 -37.57 8.74 -14.09
C PRO A 10 -36.80 7.43 -13.96
N PHE A 11 -35.70 7.44 -13.22
CA PHE A 11 -34.91 6.25 -12.94
C PHE A 11 -34.60 6.13 -11.45
N THR A 12 -34.40 4.88 -11.00
CA THR A 12 -33.98 4.55 -9.64
C THR A 12 -33.00 3.37 -9.69
N CYS A 13 -31.86 3.50 -9.03
CA CYS A 13 -30.90 2.43 -8.80
C CYS A 13 -31.47 1.49 -7.73
N LEU A 14 -31.57 0.21 -8.05
CA LEU A 14 -32.02 -0.80 -7.10
C LEU A 14 -30.87 -1.20 -6.18
N PRO A 15 -31.14 -1.42 -4.88
CA PRO A 15 -30.11 -1.86 -3.93
C PRO A 15 -29.63 -3.26 -4.29
N SER A 16 -28.32 -3.51 -4.15
CA SER A 16 -27.77 -4.86 -4.26
C SER A 16 -27.97 -5.66 -2.96
N ALA A 17 -28.11 -6.98 -3.08
CA ALA A 17 -28.25 -7.91 -1.96
C ALA A 17 -26.97 -8.70 -1.65
N THR A 18 -25.92 -8.53 -2.46
CA THR A 18 -24.63 -9.20 -2.27
C THR A 18 -23.74 -8.38 -1.34
N ASN A 19 -22.87 -9.05 -0.56
CA ASN A 19 -21.91 -8.36 0.32
C ASN A 19 -21.02 -7.39 -0.46
N MET A 20 -20.54 -7.81 -1.64
CA MET A 20 -19.70 -6.96 -2.49
C MET A 20 -20.51 -5.85 -3.16
N GLY A 21 -21.75 -6.11 -3.57
CA GLY A 21 -22.64 -5.10 -4.13
C GLY A 21 -22.96 -3.96 -3.14
N LEU A 22 -23.04 -4.25 -1.85
CA LEU A 22 -23.21 -3.24 -0.79
C LEU A 22 -21.99 -2.32 -0.61
N CYS A 23 -20.83 -2.69 -1.17
CA CYS A 23 -19.63 -1.86 -1.17
C CYS A 23 -19.67 -0.76 -2.26
N PHE A 24 -20.68 -0.77 -3.14
CA PHE A 24 -20.88 0.23 -4.19
C PHE A 24 -21.92 1.27 -3.78
N LYS A 25 -21.64 2.54 -4.07
CA LYS A 25 -22.55 3.67 -3.91
C LYS A 25 -22.72 4.39 -5.24
N PHE A 26 -23.95 4.72 -5.58
CA PHE A 26 -24.32 5.41 -6.81
C PHE A 26 -24.83 6.80 -6.49
N ALA A 27 -24.42 7.81 -7.25
CA ALA A 27 -24.88 9.19 -7.04
C ALA A 27 -25.16 9.88 -8.39
N PRO A 28 -26.39 10.35 -8.64
CA PRO A 28 -27.58 10.18 -7.80
C PRO A 28 -28.14 8.73 -7.87
N GLU A 29 -28.79 8.28 -6.81
CA GLU A 29 -29.46 6.96 -6.76
C GLU A 29 -30.79 6.98 -7.52
N GLU A 30 -31.43 8.14 -7.64
CA GLU A 30 -32.65 8.34 -8.41
C GLU A 30 -32.66 9.71 -9.11
N GLY A 31 -33.50 9.87 -10.12
CA GLY A 31 -33.63 11.14 -10.82
C GLY A 31 -34.52 11.03 -12.04
N ILE A 32 -34.51 12.08 -12.88
CA ILE A 32 -35.28 12.13 -14.12
C ILE A 32 -34.33 12.53 -15.25
N ILE A 33 -34.31 11.72 -16.32
CA ILE A 33 -33.55 12.03 -17.52
C ILE A 33 -34.51 12.58 -18.56
N ALA A 34 -34.32 13.84 -18.97
CA ALA A 34 -35.15 14.45 -20.00
C ALA A 34 -35.13 13.65 -21.32
N ALA A 35 -36.17 13.78 -22.15
CA ALA A 35 -36.21 13.16 -23.47
C ALA A 35 -34.96 13.50 -24.32
N GLY A 36 -34.27 12.48 -24.85
CA GLY A 36 -33.00 12.64 -25.58
C GLY A 36 -31.79 13.03 -24.71
N GLY A 37 -31.97 13.20 -23.40
CA GLY A 37 -30.94 13.63 -22.46
C GLY A 37 -30.05 12.50 -21.94
N SER A 38 -29.05 12.88 -21.14
CA SER A 38 -28.16 11.95 -20.45
C SER A 38 -27.93 12.35 -19.00
N GLN A 39 -27.67 11.35 -18.16
CA GLN A 39 -27.36 11.50 -16.74
C GLN A 39 -26.07 10.74 -16.43
N SER A 40 -25.09 11.46 -15.90
CA SER A 40 -23.90 10.87 -15.29
C SER A 40 -24.23 10.34 -13.90
N VAL A 41 -23.88 9.09 -13.64
CA VAL A 41 -23.99 8.47 -12.30
C VAL A 41 -22.57 8.24 -11.81
N GLN A 42 -22.20 8.90 -10.73
CA GLN A 42 -20.93 8.68 -10.05
C GLN A 42 -21.01 7.37 -9.26
N ILE A 43 -19.98 6.54 -9.39
CA ILE A 43 -19.87 5.27 -8.69
C ILE A 43 -18.71 5.39 -7.71
N SER A 44 -18.92 5.02 -6.45
CA SER A 44 -17.89 4.94 -5.42
C SER A 44 -17.86 3.52 -4.86
N PHE A 45 -16.67 2.96 -4.72
CA PHE A 45 -16.47 1.57 -4.32
C PHE A 45 -15.48 1.49 -3.17
N SER A 46 -15.84 0.76 -2.12
CA SER A 46 -14.97 0.51 -0.96
C SER A 46 -15.14 -0.91 -0.47
N ALA A 47 -14.32 -1.82 -0.99
CA ALA A 47 -14.38 -3.25 -0.65
C ALA A 47 -14.02 -3.52 0.82
N THR A 48 -14.68 -4.53 1.40
CA THR A 48 -14.36 -5.07 2.74
C THR A 48 -13.71 -6.45 2.68
N GLU A 49 -13.71 -7.10 1.52
CA GLU A 49 -13.21 -8.47 1.32
C GLU A 49 -12.25 -8.51 0.11
N LEU A 50 -11.26 -9.41 0.18
CA LEU A 50 -10.34 -9.69 -0.92
C LEU A 50 -10.97 -10.68 -1.91
N GLY A 51 -10.51 -10.65 -3.16
CA GLY A 51 -10.88 -11.61 -4.19
C GLY A 51 -11.51 -10.97 -5.42
N SER A 52 -11.80 -11.82 -6.41
CA SER A 52 -12.48 -11.41 -7.63
C SER A 52 -13.98 -11.34 -7.42
N PHE A 53 -14.62 -10.38 -8.06
CA PHE A 53 -16.06 -10.18 -7.99
C PHE A 53 -16.65 -9.83 -9.35
N GLU A 54 -17.93 -10.14 -9.49
CA GLU A 54 -18.78 -9.76 -10.62
C GLU A 54 -20.14 -9.39 -10.04
N GLU A 55 -20.47 -8.10 -10.09
CA GLU A 55 -21.69 -7.55 -9.52
C GLU A 55 -22.56 -6.95 -10.61
N GLU A 56 -23.87 -7.17 -10.48
CA GLU A 56 -24.86 -6.70 -11.44
C GLU A 56 -25.82 -5.72 -10.76
N PHE A 57 -25.86 -4.49 -11.26
CA PHE A 57 -26.71 -3.42 -10.76
C PHE A 57 -27.84 -3.13 -11.74
N GLN A 58 -29.03 -2.88 -11.19
CA GLN A 58 -30.23 -2.63 -11.98
C GLN A 58 -30.71 -1.20 -11.78
N PHE A 59 -30.95 -0.51 -12.89
CA PHE A 59 -31.60 0.79 -12.91
C PHE A 59 -33.02 0.61 -13.43
N SER A 60 -34.00 0.71 -12.52
CA SER A 60 -35.41 0.76 -12.89
C SER A 60 -35.69 2.07 -13.60
N VAL A 61 -36.39 2.03 -14.73
CA VAL A 61 -36.78 3.21 -15.50
C VAL A 61 -38.30 3.18 -15.66
N ALA A 62 -38.98 4.22 -15.20
CA ALA A 62 -40.44 4.29 -15.28
C ALA A 62 -40.91 4.21 -16.74
N GLY A 63 -41.88 3.33 -17.00
CA GLY A 63 -42.38 3.07 -18.35
C GLY A 63 -41.57 2.06 -19.17
N SER A 64 -40.42 1.60 -18.68
CA SER A 64 -39.69 0.48 -19.28
C SER A 64 -39.99 -0.82 -18.52
N PRO A 65 -40.43 -1.90 -19.21
CA PRO A 65 -40.59 -3.20 -18.56
C PRO A 65 -39.26 -3.89 -18.26
N VAL A 66 -38.16 -3.42 -18.88
CA VAL A 66 -36.82 -3.99 -18.71
C VAL A 66 -35.92 -2.95 -18.03
N PRO A 67 -35.32 -3.26 -16.88
CA PRO A 67 -34.36 -2.37 -16.24
C PRO A 67 -33.07 -2.26 -17.07
N ALA A 68 -32.37 -1.14 -16.95
CA ALA A 68 -31.03 -1.02 -17.50
C ALA A 68 -30.02 -1.71 -16.58
N MET A 69 -29.18 -2.58 -17.14
CA MET A 69 -28.25 -3.43 -16.40
C MET A 69 -26.82 -2.88 -16.49
N LEU A 70 -26.10 -2.88 -15.37
CA LEU A 70 -24.68 -2.54 -15.30
C LEU A 70 -23.92 -3.66 -14.59
N THR A 71 -23.05 -4.36 -15.32
CA THR A 71 -22.16 -5.36 -14.74
C THR A 71 -20.80 -4.74 -14.46
N ILE A 72 -20.33 -4.85 -13.21
CA ILE A 72 -19.00 -4.40 -12.77
C ILE A 72 -18.19 -5.63 -12.36
N LYS A 73 -17.02 -5.81 -12.97
CA LYS A 73 -16.07 -6.88 -12.64
C LYS A 73 -14.78 -6.28 -12.13
N GLY A 74 -14.18 -6.93 -11.14
CA GLY A 74 -12.91 -6.49 -10.58
C GLY A 74 -12.28 -7.53 -9.67
N SER A 75 -11.12 -7.19 -9.13
CA SER A 75 -10.43 -7.98 -8.12
C SER A 75 -9.85 -7.07 -7.07
N VAL A 76 -10.06 -7.42 -5.80
CA VAL A 76 -9.54 -6.70 -4.65
C VAL A 76 -8.37 -7.52 -4.11
N THR A 77 -7.17 -6.95 -4.18
CA THR A 77 -5.94 -7.61 -3.72
C THR A 77 -5.30 -6.81 -2.60
N ALA A 78 -4.67 -7.51 -1.66
CA ALA A 78 -3.85 -6.88 -0.65
C ALA A 78 -2.53 -6.39 -1.29
N PRO A 79 -1.96 -5.30 -0.77
CA PRO A 79 -0.54 -5.00 -0.93
C PRO A 79 0.33 -6.24 -0.71
N SER A 80 1.20 -6.53 -1.67
CA SER A 80 2.16 -7.62 -1.64
C SER A 80 3.57 -7.06 -1.81
N LEU A 81 4.35 -7.22 -0.76
CA LEU A 81 5.73 -6.76 -0.64
C LEU A 81 6.58 -7.92 -0.16
N HIS A 82 7.68 -8.20 -0.85
CA HIS A 82 8.54 -9.34 -0.56
C HIS A 82 10.00 -8.93 -0.52
N LEU A 83 10.75 -9.53 0.40
CA LEU A 83 12.21 -9.51 0.38
C LEU A 83 12.70 -10.71 -0.43
N ASP A 84 13.78 -10.51 -1.18
CA ASP A 84 14.47 -11.56 -1.94
C ASP A 84 15.20 -12.58 -1.03
N LEU A 85 15.51 -12.17 0.20
CA LEU A 85 16.21 -12.97 1.20
C LEU A 85 15.37 -13.10 2.48
N ALA A 86 15.42 -14.27 3.11
CA ALA A 86 14.75 -14.52 4.40
C ALA A 86 15.58 -14.07 5.60
N GLU A 87 16.91 -14.01 5.44
CA GLU A 87 17.87 -13.68 6.50
C GLU A 87 19.10 -12.98 5.89
N LEU A 88 19.63 -11.99 6.60
CA LEU A 88 20.91 -11.34 6.32
C LEU A 88 21.91 -11.78 7.39
N ASP A 89 22.75 -12.77 7.07
CA ASP A 89 23.81 -13.25 7.97
C ASP A 89 25.11 -12.51 7.68
N PHE A 90 25.52 -11.67 8.63
CA PHE A 90 26.74 -10.85 8.54
C PHE A 90 28.01 -11.62 8.94
N ARG A 91 27.87 -12.81 9.53
CA ARG A 91 28.97 -13.66 10.02
C ARG A 91 29.95 -12.88 10.92
N ASP A 92 31.20 -13.30 10.94
CA ASP A 92 32.27 -12.68 11.71
C ASP A 92 32.71 -11.36 11.05
N ILE A 93 32.30 -10.23 11.64
CA ILE A 93 32.77 -8.89 11.25
C ILE A 93 33.96 -8.47 12.13
N SER A 94 34.96 -7.84 11.52
CA SER A 94 36.08 -7.26 12.26
C SER A 94 35.63 -6.05 13.07
N PHE A 95 35.97 -6.03 14.36
CA PHE A 95 35.62 -4.94 15.26
C PHE A 95 36.05 -3.57 14.73
N GLY A 96 35.11 -2.62 14.71
CA GLY A 96 35.33 -1.25 14.28
C GLY A 96 35.42 -1.04 12.76
N TYR A 97 35.07 -2.06 11.96
CA TYR A 97 34.94 -1.94 10.51
C TYR A 97 33.47 -2.09 10.10
N PRO A 98 32.86 -1.08 9.47
CA PRO A 98 31.50 -1.22 8.94
C PRO A 98 31.51 -2.25 7.81
N TYR A 99 30.48 -3.08 7.79
CA TYR A 99 30.25 -4.07 6.74
C TYR A 99 28.82 -3.92 6.25
N THR A 100 28.65 -3.88 4.93
CA THR A 100 27.35 -3.62 4.29
C THR A 100 26.91 -4.85 3.53
N GLN A 101 25.64 -5.21 3.70
CA GLN A 101 24.97 -6.20 2.87
C GLN A 101 23.81 -5.57 2.10
N HIS A 102 23.32 -6.30 1.09
CA HIS A 102 22.23 -5.85 0.24
C HIS A 102 21.08 -6.84 0.27
N CYS A 103 19.86 -6.31 0.25
CA CYS A 103 18.65 -7.08 -0.05
C CYS A 103 17.73 -6.25 -0.96
N CYS A 104 16.76 -6.90 -1.56
CA CYS A 104 15.86 -6.29 -2.52
C CYS A 104 14.40 -6.40 -2.05
N LEU A 105 13.75 -5.25 -1.84
CA LEU A 105 12.30 -5.19 -1.63
C LEU A 105 11.59 -5.15 -3.00
N THR A 106 10.70 -6.10 -3.25
CA THR A 106 9.89 -6.16 -4.47
C THR A 106 8.41 -5.91 -4.17
N ASN A 107 7.81 -4.94 -4.86
CA ASN A 107 6.37 -4.70 -4.86
C ASN A 107 5.72 -5.47 -6.03
N SER A 108 5.07 -6.59 -5.74
CA SER A 108 4.31 -7.37 -6.72
C SER A 108 2.85 -6.90 -6.87
N SER A 109 2.47 -5.80 -6.23
CA SER A 109 1.12 -5.23 -6.29
C SER A 109 0.92 -4.38 -7.56
N PRO A 110 -0.33 -4.21 -8.02
CA PRO A 110 -0.67 -3.28 -9.10
C PRO A 110 -0.71 -1.81 -8.64
N VAL A 111 -0.51 -1.53 -7.36
CA VAL A 111 -0.54 -0.18 -6.77
C VAL A 111 0.82 0.17 -6.14
N PRO A 112 1.21 1.45 -6.10
CA PRO A 112 2.42 1.87 -5.40
C PRO A 112 2.32 1.56 -3.89
N LEU A 113 3.42 1.09 -3.30
CA LEU A 113 3.51 0.79 -1.87
C LEU A 113 4.47 1.73 -1.18
N THR A 114 4.07 2.26 -0.03
CA THR A 114 4.98 2.99 0.87
C THR A 114 5.56 2.01 1.88
N PHE A 115 6.87 2.01 2.06
CA PHE A 115 7.55 1.15 3.02
C PHE A 115 8.34 1.97 4.04
N GLN A 116 8.54 1.38 5.22
CA GLN A 116 9.42 1.90 6.26
C GLN A 116 10.06 0.71 6.98
N LEU A 117 11.38 0.65 6.93
CA LEU A 117 12.21 -0.38 7.57
C LEU A 117 12.68 0.11 8.94
N ARG A 118 12.63 -0.79 9.92
CA ARG A 118 13.06 -0.54 11.31
C ARG A 118 13.71 -1.79 11.86
N MET A 119 14.76 -1.61 12.65
CA MET A 119 15.30 -2.67 13.49
C MET A 119 14.57 -2.64 14.83
N SER A 120 14.17 -3.82 15.32
CA SER A 120 13.36 -3.93 16.54
C SER A 120 14.15 -3.73 17.82
N ASP A 121 15.47 -3.87 17.78
CA ASP A 121 16.37 -3.94 18.95
C ASP A 121 17.60 -3.05 18.75
N ASP A 122 17.45 -1.94 18.02
CA ASP A 122 18.54 -1.04 17.66
C ASP A 122 18.43 0.26 18.45
N ASP A 123 19.51 0.63 19.12
CA ASP A 123 19.56 1.76 20.02
C ASP A 123 19.76 3.09 19.31
N THR A 124 19.51 4.19 20.03
CA THR A 124 19.50 5.54 19.45
C THR A 124 20.88 6.22 19.42
N GLN A 125 21.91 5.63 20.02
CA GLN A 125 23.25 6.20 20.04
C GLN A 125 23.95 5.99 18.69
N PRO A 126 24.86 6.88 18.25
CA PRO A 126 25.53 6.71 16.97
C PRO A 126 26.38 5.42 16.93
N ALA A 127 26.44 4.80 15.75
CA ALA A 127 27.33 3.67 15.48
C ALA A 127 28.78 4.02 15.84
N VAL A 128 29.51 3.06 16.40
CA VAL A 128 30.92 3.25 16.79
C VAL A 128 31.81 2.55 15.78
N ASP A 129 32.58 3.32 15.01
CA ASP A 129 33.63 2.79 14.13
C ASP A 129 35.03 2.94 14.75
N SER A 130 36.01 2.22 14.21
CA SER A 130 37.40 2.25 14.68
C SER A 130 38.04 3.62 14.54
N VAL A 131 37.66 4.41 13.54
CA VAL A 131 38.17 5.76 13.32
C VAL A 131 37.69 6.70 14.43
N TYR A 132 36.42 6.60 14.81
CA TYR A 132 35.81 7.33 15.92
C TYR A 132 36.48 7.01 17.25
N GLN A 133 36.81 5.74 17.49
CA GLN A 133 37.55 5.33 18.68
C GLN A 133 38.97 5.90 18.70
N ILE A 134 39.71 5.78 17.60
CA ILE A 134 41.10 6.27 17.49
C ILE A 134 41.16 7.80 17.63
N CYS A 135 40.21 8.53 17.05
CA CYS A 135 40.15 9.99 17.15
C CYS A 135 39.80 10.50 18.56
N ARG A 136 39.25 9.65 19.44
CA ARG A 136 38.90 10.00 20.83
C ARG A 136 39.78 9.30 21.87
N ASP A 137 40.98 8.84 21.51
CA ASP A 137 41.90 8.10 22.39
C ASP A 137 42.23 8.85 23.72
N THR A 138 42.12 10.18 23.75
CA THR A 138 42.30 10.98 24.98
C THR A 138 41.06 11.12 25.86
N ASP A 139 39.88 10.70 25.39
CA ASP A 139 38.65 10.78 26.17
C ASP A 139 38.75 9.83 27.39
N PRO A 140 38.70 10.35 28.63
CA PRO A 140 38.90 9.58 29.85
C PRO A 140 37.93 8.41 29.99
N VAL A 141 36.84 8.42 29.22
CA VAL A 141 35.84 7.37 29.09
C VAL A 141 36.44 6.06 28.55
N TRP A 142 37.47 6.08 27.69
CA TRP A 142 38.09 4.87 27.10
C TRP A 142 39.14 4.19 28.00
N ARG A 143 39.65 4.88 29.04
CA ARG A 143 40.77 4.37 29.87
C ARG A 143 40.38 3.31 30.90
N LYS A 144 39.09 3.00 31.08
CA LYS A 144 38.60 2.11 32.16
C LYS A 144 38.30 0.66 31.75
N GLY A 145 38.66 0.25 30.54
CA GLY A 145 38.37 -1.10 30.05
C GLY A 145 36.93 -1.25 29.57
N ILE A 146 36.65 -2.40 28.96
CA ILE A 146 35.46 -2.78 28.16
C ILE A 146 34.16 -2.91 28.97
N HIS A 147 33.89 -1.99 29.91
CA HIS A 147 32.62 -1.95 30.63
C HIS A 147 31.84 -0.71 30.19
N PHE A 148 31.30 -0.78 28.98
CA PHE A 148 30.45 0.26 28.42
C PHE A 148 28.99 -0.18 28.42
N TYR A 149 28.13 0.66 29.01
CA TYR A 149 26.72 0.79 28.65
C TYR A 149 26.61 1.77 27.46
N VAL A 150 27.35 1.47 26.39
CA VAL A 150 27.12 2.11 25.10
C VAL A 150 26.31 1.08 24.36
N GLU A 151 25.12 1.51 23.98
CA GLU A 151 24.11 0.78 23.25
C GLU A 151 24.12 1.47 21.88
N PRO A 152 25.16 1.24 21.06
CA PRO A 152 25.34 1.95 19.80
C PRO A 152 24.36 1.41 18.77
N ARG A 153 23.95 2.25 17.84
CA ARG A 153 23.20 1.82 16.68
C ARG A 153 24.05 0.87 15.86
N GLU A 154 23.63 -0.38 15.75
CA GLU A 154 24.41 -1.44 15.11
C GLU A 154 24.10 -1.55 13.61
N PHE A 155 22.93 -1.07 13.17
CA PHE A 155 22.49 -1.24 11.78
C PHE A 155 21.94 0.02 11.13
N THR A 156 22.22 0.20 9.85
CA THR A 156 21.72 1.33 9.07
C THR A 156 21.14 0.85 7.74
N MET A 157 19.82 1.03 7.57
CA MET A 157 19.15 0.70 6.31
C MET A 157 19.05 1.92 5.40
N ASN A 158 19.47 1.77 4.15
CA ASN A 158 19.42 2.83 3.13
C ASN A 158 18.87 2.31 1.79
N PRO A 159 17.76 2.86 1.28
CA PRO A 159 16.83 3.76 1.98
C PRO A 159 16.05 3.04 3.09
N SER A 160 15.86 3.68 4.24
CA SER A 160 15.01 3.14 5.32
C SER A 160 13.52 3.35 5.08
N GLN A 161 13.13 4.16 4.10
CA GLN A 161 11.73 4.43 3.75
C GLN A 161 11.63 4.94 2.31
N GLY A 162 10.46 4.74 1.70
CA GLY A 162 10.22 5.20 0.34
C GLY A 162 8.92 4.70 -0.26
N ILE A 163 8.76 4.91 -1.56
CA ILE A 163 7.64 4.40 -2.35
C ILE A 163 8.18 3.50 -3.46
N ILE A 164 7.67 2.28 -3.56
CA ILE A 164 7.97 1.36 -4.65
C ILE A 164 6.78 1.34 -5.60
N LEU A 165 7.03 1.66 -6.87
CA LEU A 165 6.01 1.66 -7.92
C LEU A 165 5.44 0.25 -8.16
N PRO A 166 4.27 0.14 -8.83
CA PRO A 166 3.69 -1.16 -9.18
C PRO A 166 4.68 -2.03 -9.95
N GLN A 167 4.79 -3.30 -9.58
CA GLN A 167 5.73 -4.26 -10.19
C GLN A 167 7.22 -3.80 -10.13
N GLY A 168 7.54 -2.88 -9.22
CA GLY A 168 8.87 -2.32 -9.02
C GLY A 168 9.65 -3.03 -7.92
N HIS A 169 10.92 -2.65 -7.79
CA HIS A 169 11.80 -3.11 -6.72
C HIS A 169 12.65 -1.95 -6.18
N GLN A 170 13.19 -2.14 -4.99
CA GLN A 170 14.08 -1.22 -4.31
C GLN A 170 15.18 -2.02 -3.63
N ASP A 171 16.43 -1.77 -4.02
CA ASP A 171 17.58 -2.30 -3.33
C ASP A 171 17.80 -1.54 -2.02
N ILE A 172 18.13 -2.27 -0.97
CA ILE A 172 18.38 -1.78 0.37
C ILE A 172 19.79 -2.19 0.76
N GLU A 173 20.57 -1.21 1.20
CA GLU A 173 21.84 -1.39 1.89
C GLU A 173 21.54 -1.51 3.39
N VAL A 174 22.09 -2.54 4.05
CA VAL A 174 21.97 -2.79 5.50
C VAL A 174 23.35 -2.81 6.12
#